data_AF-A0A7S1ZM34-F1
#
_entry.id   AF-A0A7S1ZM34-F1
#
_cell.length_a   1.000
_cell.length_b   1.000
_cell.length_c   1.000
_cell.angle_alpha   90.00
_cell.angle_beta   90.00
_cell.angle_gamma   90.00
#
_symmetry.space_group_name_H-M   'P 1'
#
loop_
_entity.id
_entity.type
_entity.pdbx_description
1 polymer ?
#
loop_
_entity_poly.entity_id
_entity_poly.type
_entity_poly.pdbx_seq_one_letter_code
_entity_poly.pdbx_strand_id
1 'polypeptide(L)'
;RVVIKPIDVMKPFFVILTSNVTLLIAWTITAKVEYRVVSTGLSVDNFGRNTSFIGICTARNKDASNIAEALLLFTNLIVIVLTCYYAYHSRNVSTQYNESHYIAISVYIIAQASLLMGTVYAFYIAALEPTLIFYLFFFAIFMTSLGVLVPTFVPKLLALEDERREKIDREKRRTARQTRLETYDRLRTQNEESKAELTPAVEESDEELTPVVEESDKSVTSNLDDKKGLEIRASSKEQNEQLQTALAEVMTENLSLKKSISLSRNMIKSVRASQVT
;
A
#
# COMPACT_ATOMS: atom_id res chain seq x y z
N ARG A 1 -20.74 3.22 25.56
CA ARG A 1 -20.09 3.03 24.24
C ARG A 1 -21.20 2.74 23.24
N VAL A 2 -21.51 3.67 22.34
CA VAL A 2 -22.53 3.44 21.30
C VAL A 2 -21.89 2.63 20.18
N VAL A 3 -22.45 1.47 19.86
CA VAL A 3 -21.99 0.64 18.74
C VAL A 3 -22.82 1.00 17.53
N ILE A 4 -22.22 1.76 16.61
CA ILE A 4 -22.86 2.15 15.36
C ILE A 4 -22.90 0.94 14.44
N LYS A 5 -24.08 0.57 13.95
CA LYS A 5 -24.22 -0.53 12.99
C LYS A 5 -24.08 0.03 11.57
N PRO A 6 -23.59 -0.77 10.60
CA PRO A 6 -23.53 -0.35 9.19
C PRO A 6 -24.88 0.12 8.64
N ILE A 7 -25.98 -0.46 9.14
CA ILE A 7 -27.35 -0.11 8.75
C ILE A 7 -27.71 1.35 9.08
N ASP A 8 -27.09 1.94 10.11
CA ASP A 8 -27.39 3.30 10.55
C ASP A 8 -26.80 4.34 9.57
N VAL A 9 -25.69 3.99 8.91
CA VAL A 9 -25.03 4.83 7.91
C VAL A 9 -25.69 4.69 6.53
N MET A 10 -26.26 3.52 6.22
CA MET A 10 -26.91 3.29 4.93
C MET A 10 -28.23 4.08 4.76
N LYS A 11 -28.98 4.31 5.84
CA LYS A 11 -30.24 5.06 5.80
C LYS A 11 -30.10 6.48 5.18
N PRO A 12 -29.24 7.38 5.70
CA PRO A 12 -29.08 8.71 5.11
C PRO A 12 -28.54 8.65 3.68
N PHE A 13 -27.66 7.69 3.37
CA PHE A 13 -27.18 7.47 2.01
C PHE A 13 -28.32 7.17 1.03
N PHE A 14 -29.22 6.24 1.37
CA PHE A 14 -30.38 5.92 0.52
C PHE A 14 -31.34 7.10 0.38
N VAL A 15 -31.58 7.87 1.45
CA VAL A 15 -32.43 9.07 1.38
C VAL A 15 -31.86 10.10 0.40
N ILE A 16 -30.57 10.41 0.49
CA ILE A 16 -29.93 11.38 -0.41
C ILE A 16 -29.90 10.84 -1.85
N LEU A 17 -29.58 9.57 -2.04
CA LEU A 17 -29.53 8.94 -3.37
C LEU A 17 -30.90 8.93 -4.04
N THR A 18 -31.93 8.45 -3.33
CA THR A 18 -33.31 8.41 -3.87
C THR A 18 -33.85 9.80 -4.17
N SER A 19 -33.55 10.80 -3.33
CA SER A 19 -33.89 12.19 -3.59
C SER A 19 -33.24 12.71 -4.88
N ASN A 20 -31.93 12.48 -5.08
CA ASN A 20 -31.23 12.91 -6.31
C ASN A 20 -31.77 12.21 -7.55
N VAL A 21 -32.00 10.89 -7.47
CA VAL A 21 -32.55 10.11 -8.60
C VAL A 21 -33.95 10.60 -8.96
N THR A 22 -34.81 10.86 -7.97
CA THR A 22 -36.18 11.35 -8.21
C THR A 22 -36.16 12.74 -8.87
N LEU A 23 -35.28 13.63 -8.41
CA LEU A 23 -35.11 14.96 -8.99
C LEU A 23 -34.60 14.87 -10.43
N LEU A 24 -33.62 14.01 -10.70
CA LEU A 24 -33.12 13.77 -12.06
C LEU A 24 -34.21 13.21 -12.97
N ILE A 25 -35.01 12.25 -12.50
CA ILE A 25 -36.13 11.70 -13.27
C ILE A 25 -37.15 12.82 -13.58
N ALA A 26 -37.54 13.62 -12.60
CA ALA A 26 -38.46 14.74 -12.81
C ALA A 26 -37.91 15.76 -13.83
N TRP A 27 -36.61 16.04 -13.80
CA TRP A 27 -35.95 16.91 -14.77
C TRP A 27 -36.01 16.31 -16.18
N THR A 28 -35.65 15.03 -16.35
CA THR A 28 -35.66 14.37 -17.68
C THR A 28 -37.05 14.35 -18.32
N ILE A 29 -38.11 14.27 -17.51
CA ILE A 29 -39.51 14.29 -18.00
C ILE A 29 -39.94 15.72 -18.38
N THR A 30 -39.65 16.71 -17.54
CA THR A 30 -40.15 18.09 -17.71
C THR A 30 -39.37 18.91 -18.74
N ALA A 31 -38.07 18.65 -18.88
CA ALA A 31 -37.17 19.37 -19.77
C ALA A 31 -36.30 18.40 -20.57
N LYS A 32 -36.93 17.72 -21.54
CA LYS A 32 -36.24 16.82 -22.47
C LYS A 32 -35.08 17.54 -23.17
N VAL A 33 -33.90 16.93 -23.10
CA VAL A 33 -32.69 17.40 -23.76
C VAL A 33 -32.73 16.99 -25.23
N GLU A 34 -32.50 17.94 -26.13
CA GLU A 34 -32.48 17.73 -27.57
C GLU A 34 -31.14 18.13 -28.15
N TYR A 35 -30.63 17.30 -29.07
CA TYR A 35 -29.47 17.65 -29.87
C TYR A 35 -29.84 18.73 -30.88
N ARG A 36 -29.10 19.84 -30.84
CA ARG A 36 -29.25 20.98 -31.76
C ARG A 36 -27.90 21.37 -32.30
N VAL A 37 -27.85 21.65 -33.59
CA VAL A 37 -26.66 22.21 -34.24
C VAL A 37 -26.80 23.72 -34.23
N VAL A 38 -25.84 24.42 -33.64
CA VAL A 38 -25.79 25.88 -33.62
C VAL A 38 -24.60 26.36 -34.44
N SER A 39 -24.80 27.44 -35.21
CA SER A 39 -23.71 28.06 -35.95
C SER A 39 -22.87 28.92 -35.00
N THR A 40 -21.57 28.66 -34.94
CA THR A 40 -20.65 29.33 -34.03
C THR A 40 -20.28 30.73 -34.52
N GLY A 41 -20.43 31.03 -35.82
CA GLY A 41 -20.11 32.33 -36.40
C GLY A 41 -18.62 32.67 -36.42
N LEU A 42 -17.75 31.74 -35.99
CA LEU A 42 -16.29 31.91 -35.93
C LEU A 42 -15.63 31.83 -37.31
N SER A 43 -16.28 31.23 -38.30
CA SER A 43 -15.77 31.10 -39.65
C SER A 43 -16.88 31.34 -40.66
N VAL A 44 -16.62 32.26 -41.59
CA VAL A 44 -17.55 32.67 -42.64
C VAL A 44 -16.87 32.41 -43.98
N ASP A 45 -17.60 31.83 -44.95
CA ASP A 45 -17.08 31.67 -46.30
C ASP A 45 -17.05 33.01 -47.07
N ASN A 46 -16.47 33.00 -48.27
CA ASN A 46 -16.43 34.16 -49.16
C ASN A 46 -17.82 34.69 -49.59
N PHE A 47 -18.89 33.94 -49.29
CA PHE A 47 -20.27 34.29 -49.59
C PHE A 47 -21.05 34.76 -48.36
N GLY A 48 -20.38 34.98 -47.23
CA GLY A 48 -21.03 35.46 -46.01
C GLY A 48 -21.82 34.39 -45.24
N ARG A 49 -21.62 33.10 -45.55
CA ARG A 49 -22.30 31.97 -44.89
C ARG A 49 -21.42 31.39 -43.79
N ASN A 50 -22.02 31.06 -42.66
CA ASN A 50 -21.31 30.40 -41.56
C ASN A 50 -20.86 28.98 -41.98
N THR A 51 -19.57 28.68 -41.83
CA THR A 51 -18.98 27.37 -42.12
C THR A 51 -18.69 26.54 -40.86
N SER A 52 -18.72 27.17 -39.68
CA SER A 52 -18.53 26.50 -38.39
C SER A 52 -19.87 26.19 -37.74
N PHE A 53 -20.05 24.91 -37.42
CA PHE A 53 -21.21 24.36 -36.75
C PHE A 53 -20.75 23.53 -35.56
N ILE A 54 -21.43 23.65 -34.44
CA ILE A 54 -21.20 22.83 -33.25
C ILE A 54 -22.50 22.17 -32.81
N GLY A 55 -22.41 20.88 -32.46
CA GLY A 55 -23.50 20.11 -31.90
C GLY A 55 -23.58 20.31 -30.39
N ILE A 56 -24.71 20.82 -29.90
CA ILE A 56 -24.94 21.02 -28.47
C ILE A 56 -26.24 20.34 -28.05
N CYS A 57 -26.27 19.85 -26.81
CA CYS A 57 -27.46 19.33 -26.17
C CYS A 57 -28.12 20.44 -25.37
N THR A 58 -29.34 20.81 -25.72
CA THR A 58 -30.08 21.90 -25.03
C THR A 58 -31.46 21.43 -24.62
N ALA A 59 -31.92 21.88 -23.46
CA ALA A 59 -33.27 21.58 -23.00
C ALA A 59 -34.32 22.29 -23.85
N ARG A 60 -35.41 21.59 -24.19
CA ARG A 60 -36.56 22.17 -24.91
C ARG A 60 -37.18 23.33 -24.12
N ASN A 61 -37.38 23.13 -22.82
CA ASN A 61 -37.91 24.14 -21.90
C ASN A 61 -36.76 24.67 -21.04
N LYS A 62 -36.19 25.82 -21.43
CA LYS A 62 -35.04 26.42 -20.73
C LYS A 62 -35.37 26.81 -19.28
N ASP A 63 -36.54 27.40 -19.04
CA ASP A 63 -36.92 27.85 -17.69
C ASP A 63 -37.08 26.68 -16.72
N ALA A 64 -37.77 25.61 -17.14
CA ALA A 64 -37.90 24.39 -16.35
C ALA A 64 -36.54 23.71 -16.10
N SER A 65 -35.65 23.71 -17.10
CA SER A 65 -34.31 23.15 -16.96
C SER A 65 -33.45 23.96 -15.97
N ASN A 66 -33.50 25.29 -16.05
CA ASN A 66 -32.73 26.17 -15.15
C ASN A 66 -33.20 26.01 -13.70
N ILE A 67 -34.52 25.90 -13.47
CA ILE A 67 -35.08 25.66 -12.13
C ILE A 67 -34.63 24.29 -11.59
N ALA A 68 -34.70 23.24 -12.42
CA ALA A 68 -34.26 21.91 -12.02
C ALA A 68 -32.76 21.84 -11.71
N GLU A 69 -31.93 22.48 -12.55
CA GLU A 69 -30.49 22.62 -12.33
C GLU A 69 -30.18 23.38 -11.03
N ALA A 70 -30.87 24.49 -10.78
CA ALA A 70 -30.71 25.27 -9.55
C ALA A 70 -31.09 24.46 -8.30
N LEU A 71 -32.18 23.69 -8.35
CA LEU A 71 -32.61 22.83 -7.24
C LEU A 71 -31.62 21.70 -6.97
N LEU A 72 -31.08 21.09 -8.03
CA LEU A 72 -30.05 20.05 -7.94
C LEU A 72 -28.76 20.63 -7.34
N LEU A 73 -28.31 21.78 -7.81
CA LEU A 73 -27.14 22.47 -7.30
C LEU A 73 -27.30 22.82 -5.82
N PHE A 74 -28.45 23.38 -5.44
CA PHE A 74 -28.76 23.73 -4.06
C PHE A 74 -28.72 22.51 -3.13
N THR A 75 -29.34 21.41 -3.54
CA THR A 75 -29.37 20.16 -2.76
C THR A 75 -27.96 19.59 -2.58
N ASN A 76 -27.14 19.57 -3.63
CA ASN A 76 -25.76 19.07 -3.56
C ASN A 76 -24.86 20.01 -2.73
N LEU A 77 -25.07 21.32 -2.81
CA LEU A 77 -24.35 22.29 -1.99
C LEU A 77 -24.62 22.09 -0.50
N ILE A 78 -25.88 21.85 -0.11
CA ILE A 78 -26.22 21.51 1.28
C ILE A 78 -25.48 20.25 1.73
N VAL A 79 -25.45 19.20 0.90
CA VAL A 79 -24.73 17.96 1.21
C VAL A 79 -23.24 18.23 1.42
N ILE A 80 -22.61 19.02 0.55
CA ILE A 80 -21.19 19.39 0.69
C ILE A 80 -20.96 20.15 1.99
N VAL A 81 -21.77 21.15 2.31
CA VAL A 81 -21.63 21.95 3.54
C VAL A 81 -21.80 21.08 4.79
N LEU A 82 -22.83 20.22 4.82
CA LEU A 82 -23.03 19.28 5.91
C LEU A 82 -21.86 18.30 6.05
N THR A 83 -21.35 17.78 4.93
CA THR A 83 -20.22 16.86 4.93
C THR A 83 -18.96 17.54 5.46
N CYS A 84 -18.69 18.78 5.07
CA CYS A 84 -17.59 19.58 5.61
C CYS A 84 -17.74 19.85 7.11
N TYR A 85 -18.97 20.14 7.57
CA TYR A 85 -19.28 20.32 8.99
C TYR A 85 -18.99 19.05 9.80
N TYR A 86 -19.49 17.90 9.34
CA TYR A 86 -19.24 16.61 10.00
C TYR A 86 -17.77 16.20 9.94
N ALA A 87 -17.08 16.43 8.81
CA ALA A 87 -15.65 16.20 8.67
C ALA A 87 -14.85 17.03 9.68
N TYR A 88 -15.18 18.32 9.82
CA TYR A 88 -14.53 19.21 10.80
C TYR A 88 -14.75 18.74 12.24
N HIS A 89 -15.98 18.35 12.59
CA HIS A 89 -16.28 17.87 13.93
C HIS A 89 -15.61 16.52 14.24
N SER A 90 -15.54 15.62 13.26
CA SER A 90 -14.95 14.29 13.40
C SER A 90 -13.42 14.27 13.43
N ARG A 91 -12.74 15.38 13.11
CA ARG A 91 -11.26 15.44 12.98
C ARG A 91 -10.51 15.06 14.25
N ASN A 92 -11.11 15.28 15.43
CA ASN A 92 -10.48 15.04 16.72
C ASN A 92 -10.80 13.66 17.30
N VAL A 93 -11.58 12.84 16.60
CA VAL A 93 -11.89 11.48 17.04
C VAL A 93 -10.69 10.60 16.75
N SER A 94 -9.99 10.18 17.81
CA SER A 94 -8.86 9.26 17.72
C SER A 94 -9.36 7.86 17.35
N THR A 95 -9.06 7.43 16.12
CA THR A 95 -9.23 6.05 15.69
C THR A 95 -7.88 5.35 15.68
N GLN A 96 -7.84 4.01 15.77
CA GLN A 96 -6.59 3.23 15.77
C GLN A 96 -5.66 3.53 14.58
N TYR A 97 -6.23 4.03 13.48
CA TYR A 97 -5.53 4.27 12.22
C TYR A 97 -5.54 5.74 11.78
N ASN A 98 -5.99 6.68 12.64
CA ASN A 98 -6.13 8.10 12.32
C ASN A 98 -6.93 8.36 11.01
N GLU A 99 -7.84 7.45 10.67
CA GLU A 99 -8.58 7.44 9.39
C GLU A 99 -9.45 8.67 9.20
N SER A 100 -10.00 9.19 10.30
CA SER A 100 -10.87 10.38 10.32
C SER A 100 -10.17 11.60 9.71
N HIS A 101 -8.86 11.74 9.94
CA HIS A 101 -8.07 12.85 9.42
C HIS A 101 -7.91 12.77 7.89
N TYR A 102 -7.57 11.60 7.35
CA TYR A 102 -7.41 11.42 5.91
C TYR A 102 -8.74 11.53 5.16
N ILE A 103 -9.82 11.02 5.75
CA ILE A 103 -11.18 11.20 5.20
C ILE A 103 -11.55 12.69 5.18
N ALA A 104 -11.27 13.44 6.25
CA ALA A 104 -11.53 14.88 6.28
C ALA A 104 -10.75 15.62 5.18
N ILE A 105 -9.47 15.28 4.97
CA ILE A 105 -8.67 15.83 3.86
C ILE A 105 -9.34 15.55 2.51
N SER A 106 -9.77 14.30 2.25
CA SER A 106 -10.46 13.95 0.99
C SER A 106 -11.77 14.72 0.81
N VAL A 107 -12.55 14.92 1.88
CA VAL A 107 -13.76 15.76 1.85
C VAL A 107 -13.43 17.20 1.48
N TYR A 108 -12.37 17.79 2.05
CA TYR A 108 -11.96 19.16 1.71
C TYR A 108 -11.49 19.29 0.26
N ILE A 109 -10.77 18.29 -0.27
CA ILE A 109 -10.37 18.25 -1.68
C ILE A 109 -11.60 18.24 -2.58
N ILE A 110 -12.59 17.37 -2.30
CA ILE A 110 -13.86 17.33 -3.07
C ILE A 110 -14.58 18.68 -2.99
N ALA A 111 -14.68 19.28 -1.81
CA ALA A 111 -15.37 20.54 -1.62
C ALA A 111 -14.71 21.69 -2.39
N GLN A 112 -13.38 21.81 -2.32
CA GLN A 112 -12.63 22.82 -3.06
C GLN A 112 -12.74 22.60 -4.57
N ALA A 113 -12.56 21.36 -5.05
CA ALA A 113 -12.68 21.05 -6.47
C ALA A 113 -14.10 21.35 -7.00
N SER A 114 -15.13 21.01 -6.24
CA SER A 114 -16.53 21.26 -6.61
C SER A 114 -16.85 22.75 -6.66
N LEU A 115 -16.37 23.54 -5.69
CA LEU A 115 -16.57 24.99 -5.67
C LEU A 115 -15.84 25.68 -6.82
N LEU A 116 -14.56 25.34 -7.05
CA LEU A 116 -13.78 25.92 -8.15
C LEU A 116 -14.35 25.56 -9.52
N MET A 117 -14.74 24.30 -9.73
CA MET A 117 -15.36 23.90 -10.99
C MET A 117 -16.73 24.55 -11.18
N GLY A 118 -17.52 24.67 -10.12
CA GLY A 118 -18.81 25.35 -10.16
C GLY A 118 -18.68 26.83 -10.56
N THR A 119 -17.71 27.56 -10.00
CA THR A 119 -17.47 28.96 -10.35
C THR A 119 -16.93 29.11 -11.77
N VAL A 120 -15.97 28.28 -12.18
CA VAL A 120 -15.44 28.29 -13.55
C VAL A 120 -16.55 28.01 -14.57
N TYR A 121 -17.39 27.01 -14.30
CA TYR A 121 -18.53 26.69 -15.16
C TYR A 121 -19.53 27.84 -15.25
N ALA A 122 -19.94 28.41 -14.12
CA ALA A 122 -20.96 29.45 -14.09
C ALA A 122 -20.52 30.76 -14.78
N PHE A 123 -19.26 31.17 -14.62
CA PHE A 123 -18.79 32.48 -15.09
C PHE A 123 -18.06 32.43 -16.44
N TYR A 124 -17.34 31.36 -16.76
CA TYR A 124 -16.39 31.35 -17.87
C TYR A 124 -16.78 30.47 -19.05
N ILE A 125 -17.82 29.62 -18.93
CA ILE A 125 -18.16 28.66 -20.00
C ILE A 125 -18.51 29.34 -21.33
N ALA A 126 -19.17 30.49 -21.29
CA ALA A 126 -19.57 31.22 -22.50
C ALA A 126 -18.37 31.79 -23.29
N ALA A 127 -17.20 31.90 -22.67
CA ALA A 127 -16.00 32.47 -23.26
C ALA A 127 -14.94 31.41 -23.64
N LEU A 128 -15.15 30.14 -23.28
CA LEU A 128 -14.15 29.09 -23.45
C LEU A 128 -14.39 28.26 -24.71
N GLU A 129 -13.29 27.90 -25.38
CA GLU A 129 -13.29 26.90 -26.46
C GLU A 129 -13.82 25.54 -25.95
N PRO A 130 -14.63 24.81 -26.73
CA PRO A 130 -15.23 23.54 -26.31
C PRO A 130 -14.19 22.47 -25.95
N THR A 131 -13.05 22.49 -26.65
CA THR A 131 -11.91 21.61 -26.38
C THR A 131 -11.32 21.87 -24.99
N LEU A 132 -11.20 23.13 -24.59
CA LEU A 132 -10.67 23.51 -23.28
C LEU A 132 -11.64 23.14 -22.16
N ILE A 133 -12.94 23.34 -22.38
CA ILE A 133 -14.00 22.92 -21.45
C ILE A 133 -13.90 21.41 -21.18
N PHE A 134 -13.75 20.60 -22.23
CA PHE A 134 -13.59 19.15 -22.11
C PHE A 134 -12.37 18.78 -21.24
N TYR A 135 -11.20 19.36 -21.52
CA TYR A 135 -9.99 19.08 -20.74
C TYR A 135 -10.13 19.52 -19.28
N LEU A 136 -10.73 20.67 -19.00
CA LEU A 136 -10.96 21.15 -17.63
C LEU A 136 -11.82 20.15 -16.83
N PHE A 137 -12.91 19.66 -17.40
CA PHE A 137 -13.74 18.65 -16.74
C PHE A 137 -13.01 17.31 -16.55
N PHE A 138 -12.30 16.84 -17.57
CA PHE A 138 -11.54 15.61 -17.49
C PHE A 138 -10.48 15.66 -16.38
N PHE A 139 -9.66 16.71 -16.35
CA PHE A 139 -8.64 16.87 -15.32
C PHE A 139 -9.23 17.08 -13.93
N ALA A 140 -10.33 17.83 -13.80
CA ALA A 140 -10.99 18.03 -12.52
C ALA A 140 -11.50 16.71 -11.93
N ILE A 141 -12.18 15.88 -12.74
CA ILE A 141 -12.66 14.56 -12.31
C ILE A 141 -11.47 13.66 -11.95
N PHE A 142 -10.45 13.61 -12.81
CA PHE A 142 -9.25 12.81 -12.59
C PHE A 142 -8.53 13.19 -11.29
N MET A 143 -8.23 14.48 -11.08
CA MET A 143 -7.54 14.96 -9.89
C MET A 143 -8.38 14.76 -8.62
N THR A 144 -9.69 14.97 -8.68
CA THR A 144 -10.58 14.72 -7.53
C THR A 144 -10.60 13.23 -7.19
N SER A 145 -10.66 12.36 -8.20
CA SER A 145 -10.64 10.90 -7.99
C SER A 145 -9.34 10.44 -7.32
N LEU A 146 -8.18 10.94 -7.77
CA LEU A 146 -6.89 10.65 -7.15
C LEU A 146 -6.81 11.23 -5.74
N GLY A 147 -7.30 12.45 -5.55
CA GLY A 147 -7.31 13.14 -4.25
C GLY A 147 -8.21 12.46 -3.20
N VAL A 148 -9.15 11.62 -3.61
CA VAL A 148 -9.95 10.78 -2.70
C VAL A 148 -9.30 9.41 -2.49
N LEU A 149 -8.85 8.76 -3.58
CA LEU A 149 -8.28 7.41 -3.51
C LEU A 149 -6.97 7.38 -2.73
N VAL A 150 -6.05 8.30 -3.01
CA VAL A 150 -4.69 8.28 -2.44
C VAL A 150 -4.75 8.45 -0.90
N PRO A 151 -5.38 9.50 -0.33
CA PRO A 151 -5.41 9.65 1.12
C PRO A 151 -6.22 8.56 1.83
N THR A 152 -7.23 7.98 1.17
CA THR A 152 -8.07 6.93 1.79
C THR A 152 -7.38 5.57 1.82
N PHE A 153 -6.67 5.19 0.75
CA PHE A 153 -6.12 3.84 0.59
C PHE A 153 -4.64 3.73 0.96
N VAL A 154 -3.82 4.76 0.75
CA VAL A 154 -2.38 4.71 1.06
C VAL A 154 -2.08 4.42 2.53
N PRO A 155 -2.68 5.11 3.53
CA PRO A 155 -2.37 4.81 4.94
C PRO A 155 -2.77 3.38 5.33
N LYS A 156 -3.84 2.84 4.73
CA LYS A 156 -4.28 1.46 4.94
C LYS A 156 -3.29 0.46 4.35
N LEU A 157 -2.79 0.73 3.15
CA LEU A 157 -1.80 -0.14 2.51
C LEU A 157 -0.49 -0.18 3.31
N LEU A 158 -0.01 0.98 3.78
CA LEU A 158 1.19 1.07 4.62
C LEU A 158 1.01 0.36 5.96
N ALA A 159 -0.13 0.55 6.63
CA ALA A 159 -0.41 -0.14 7.90
C ALA A 159 -0.46 -1.67 7.74
N LEU A 160 -1.04 -2.16 6.63
CA LEU A 160 -1.05 -3.59 6.32
C LEU A 160 0.36 -4.14 6.04
N GLU A 161 1.23 -3.37 5.39
CA GLU A 161 2.61 -3.76 5.17
C GLU A 161 3.40 -3.83 6.49
N ASP A 162 3.21 -2.87 7.40
CA ASP A 162 3.87 -2.87 8.71
C ASP A 162 3.41 -4.07 9.56
N GLU A 163 2.10 -4.35 9.62
CA GLU A 163 1.57 -5.53 10.30
C GLU A 163 2.12 -6.84 9.71
N ARG A 164 2.26 -6.91 8.38
CA ARG A 164 2.87 -8.07 7.69
C ARG A 164 4.33 -8.23 8.06
N ARG A 165 5.11 -7.14 8.09
CA ARG A 165 6.53 -7.15 8.48
C ARG A 165 6.69 -7.62 9.93
N GLU A 166 5.87 -7.14 10.85
CA GLU A 166 5.93 -7.58 12.25
C GLU A 166 5.59 -9.07 12.43
N LYS A 167 4.68 -9.63 11.64
CA LYS A 167 4.36 -11.06 11.68
C LYS A 167 5.55 -11.89 11.21
N ILE A 168 6.17 -11.51 10.10
CA ILE A 168 7.38 -12.16 9.56
C ILE A 168 8.53 -12.09 10.59
N ASP A 169 8.74 -10.94 11.21
CA ASP A 169 9.80 -10.78 12.21
C ASP A 169 9.53 -11.58 13.49
N ARG A 170 8.26 -11.70 13.90
CA ARG A 170 7.85 -12.57 15.03
C ARG A 170 8.09 -14.04 14.71
N GLU A 171 7.77 -14.50 13.51
CA GLU A 171 8.03 -15.86 13.06
C GLU A 171 9.54 -16.15 13.00
N LYS A 172 10.34 -15.27 12.38
CA LYS A 172 11.80 -15.39 12.36
C LYS A 172 12.41 -15.48 13.76
N ARG A 173 11.92 -14.68 14.71
CA ARG A 173 12.36 -14.74 16.12
C ARG A 173 11.96 -16.05 16.81
N ARG A 174 10.80 -16.62 16.48
CA ARG A 174 10.36 -17.93 16.99
C ARG A 174 11.22 -19.05 16.43
N THR A 175 11.44 -19.10 15.12
CA THR A 175 12.31 -20.09 14.48
C THR A 175 13.73 -19.99 15.00
N ALA A 176 14.31 -18.79 15.10
CA ALA A 176 15.66 -18.62 15.64
C ALA A 176 15.80 -19.07 17.10
N ARG A 177 14.74 -18.92 17.92
CA ARG A 177 14.72 -19.44 19.30
C ARG A 177 14.63 -20.97 19.32
N GLN A 178 13.78 -21.57 18.47
CA GLN A 178 13.66 -23.02 18.35
C GLN A 178 14.99 -23.63 17.90
N THR A 179 15.63 -23.10 16.86
CA THR A 179 16.94 -23.58 16.40
C THR A 179 18.01 -23.46 17.48
N ARG A 180 18.03 -22.39 18.28
CA ARG A 180 18.98 -22.27 19.41
C ARG A 180 18.76 -23.31 20.50
N LEU A 181 17.50 -23.62 20.81
CA LEU A 181 17.16 -24.67 21.78
C LEU A 181 17.56 -26.05 21.25
N GLU A 182 17.25 -26.36 19.99
CA GLU A 182 17.66 -27.61 19.34
C GLU A 182 19.19 -27.78 19.30
N THR A 183 19.94 -26.71 19.00
CA THR A 183 21.41 -26.73 19.05
C THR A 183 21.91 -27.00 20.47
N TYR A 184 21.31 -26.38 21.49
CA TYR A 184 21.69 -26.61 22.88
C TYR A 184 21.45 -28.05 23.31
N ASP A 185 20.29 -28.63 22.95
CA ASP A 185 19.96 -30.03 23.26
C ASP A 185 20.92 -31.00 22.58
N ARG A 186 21.30 -30.77 21.31
CA ARG A 186 22.32 -31.59 20.60
C ARG A 186 23.69 -31.54 21.26
N LEU A 187 24.14 -30.34 21.67
CA LEU A 187 25.42 -30.19 22.35
C LEU A 187 25.42 -30.91 23.71
N ARG A 188 24.27 -30.90 24.41
CA ARG A 188 24.11 -31.62 25.66
C ARG A 188 24.19 -33.14 25.46
N THR A 189 23.48 -33.69 24.48
CA THR A 189 23.51 -35.14 24.21
C THR A 189 24.92 -35.62 23.84
N GLN A 190 25.65 -34.87 23.02
CA GLN A 190 27.05 -35.19 22.68
C GLN A 190 28.01 -35.18 23.88
N ASN A 191 27.78 -34.26 24.82
CA ASN A 191 28.61 -34.16 26.02
C ASN A 191 28.30 -35.30 27.02
N GLU A 192 27.04 -35.74 27.10
CA GLU A 192 26.63 -36.91 27.89
C GLU A 192 27.19 -38.22 27.30
N GLU A 193 27.18 -38.39 25.98
CA GLU A 193 27.78 -39.54 25.28
C GLU A 193 29.30 -39.60 25.50
N SER A 194 30.03 -38.50 25.27
CA SER A 194 31.48 -38.42 25.51
C SER A 194 31.86 -38.77 26.96
N LYS A 195 30.99 -38.48 27.93
CA LYS A 195 31.24 -38.79 29.35
C LYS A 195 30.98 -40.26 29.69
N ALA A 196 30.00 -40.89 29.04
CA ALA A 196 29.72 -42.32 29.21
C ALA A 196 30.82 -43.20 28.59
N GLU A 197 31.48 -42.75 27.52
CA GLU A 197 32.57 -43.48 26.89
C GLU A 197 33.89 -43.43 27.69
N LEU A 198 34.10 -42.39 28.52
CA LEU A 198 35.32 -42.23 29.32
C LEU A 198 35.30 -42.97 30.67
N THR A 199 34.15 -43.51 31.08
CA THR A 199 33.98 -44.15 32.41
C THR A 199 34.31 -45.65 32.50
N PRO A 200 34.40 -46.47 31.43
CA PRO A 200 34.79 -47.88 31.59
C PRO A 200 36.29 -48.12 31.87
N ALA A 201 37.15 -47.10 31.80
CA ALA A 201 38.61 -47.30 31.79
C ALA A 201 39.35 -46.89 33.09
N VAL A 202 38.64 -46.49 34.16
CA VAL A 202 39.28 -45.97 35.40
C VAL A 202 38.93 -46.79 36.65
N GLU A 203 38.14 -47.86 36.54
CA GLU A 203 37.81 -48.72 37.70
C GLU A 203 38.72 -49.95 37.88
N GLU A 204 39.87 -50.00 37.23
CA GLU A 204 40.82 -51.11 37.40
C GLU A 204 42.28 -50.62 37.39
N SER A 205 42.70 -49.78 38.35
CA SER A 205 44.11 -49.69 38.81
C SER A 205 44.30 -48.63 39.90
N ASP A 206 43.95 -48.97 41.13
CA ASP A 206 44.59 -48.41 42.33
C ASP A 206 45.45 -49.51 42.97
N GLU A 207 46.65 -49.74 42.43
CA GLU A 207 47.77 -50.28 43.21
C GLU A 207 49.12 -49.83 42.63
N GLU A 208 49.86 -49.14 43.51
CA GLU A 208 51.32 -48.98 43.55
C GLU A 208 52.04 -47.95 42.67
N LEU A 209 52.86 -47.18 43.39
CA LEU A 209 53.61 -46.00 43.01
C LEU A 209 55.06 -46.40 42.72
N THR A 210 55.61 -46.17 41.52
CA THR A 210 57.06 -45.89 41.34
C THR A 210 57.35 -45.14 40.02
N PRO A 211 58.41 -44.32 39.95
CA PRO A 211 58.85 -43.63 38.73
C PRO A 211 60.09 -44.31 38.14
N VAL A 212 60.05 -44.77 36.88
CA VAL A 212 61.25 -45.18 36.15
C VAL A 212 61.18 -44.76 34.67
N VAL A 213 62.33 -44.29 34.22
CA VAL A 213 62.74 -43.76 32.92
C VAL A 213 62.87 -44.88 31.87
N GLU A 214 62.96 -44.47 30.60
CA GLU A 214 63.57 -45.15 29.44
C GLU A 214 62.70 -45.98 28.47
N GLU A 215 62.46 -45.35 27.32
CA GLU A 215 62.91 -45.76 25.97
C GLU A 215 62.56 -47.14 25.36
N SER A 216 62.10 -47.06 24.10
CA SER A 216 62.38 -47.97 22.97
C SER A 216 61.24 -48.86 22.42
N ASP A 217 60.83 -48.45 21.21
CA ASP A 217 60.64 -49.22 19.98
C ASP A 217 59.56 -50.31 19.77
N LYS A 218 58.90 -50.12 18.61
CA LYS A 218 58.49 -51.09 17.57
C LYS A 218 57.11 -51.79 17.64
N SER A 219 56.24 -51.25 16.78
CA SER A 219 55.79 -51.85 15.50
C SER A 219 54.53 -52.74 15.45
N VAL A 220 53.78 -52.49 14.36
CA VAL A 220 52.81 -53.36 13.66
C VAL A 220 51.36 -53.37 14.17
N THR A 221 50.51 -52.56 13.52
CA THR A 221 49.36 -52.99 12.66
C THR A 221 48.91 -51.76 11.85
N SER A 222 49.41 -51.52 10.63
CA SER A 222 48.92 -52.04 9.35
C SER A 222 47.47 -51.67 8.99
N ASN A 223 47.34 -50.56 8.28
CA ASN A 223 46.66 -50.46 6.97
C ASN A 223 45.21 -50.94 6.87
N LEU A 224 44.23 -50.12 7.29
CA LEU A 224 42.89 -50.17 6.66
C LEU A 224 42.05 -48.88 6.71
N ASP A 225 42.49 -47.80 7.38
CA ASP A 225 41.65 -46.61 7.58
C ASP A 225 41.95 -45.39 6.70
N ASP A 226 43.08 -45.36 5.98
CA ASP A 226 43.50 -44.14 5.26
C ASP A 226 42.75 -43.85 3.95
N LYS A 227 41.93 -44.78 3.43
CA LYS A 227 41.21 -44.57 2.17
C LYS A 227 39.81 -43.97 2.34
N LYS A 228 39.14 -44.20 3.49
CA LYS A 228 37.80 -43.63 3.77
C LYS A 228 37.87 -42.22 4.38
N GLY A 229 38.92 -41.91 5.15
CA GLY A 229 39.10 -40.58 5.74
C GLY A 229 39.39 -39.46 4.72
N LEU A 230 39.99 -39.80 3.58
CA LEU A 230 40.31 -38.85 2.52
C LEU A 230 39.09 -38.48 1.65
N GLU A 231 38.19 -39.43 1.36
CA GLU A 231 36.94 -39.15 0.63
C GLU A 231 35.96 -38.29 1.46
N ILE A 232 35.88 -38.52 2.78
CA ILE A 232 35.02 -37.73 3.68
C ILE A 232 35.55 -36.29 3.81
N ARG A 233 36.88 -36.10 3.87
CA ARG A 233 37.48 -34.75 3.91
C ARG A 233 37.37 -33.99 2.58
N ALA A 234 37.41 -34.68 1.44
CA ALA A 234 37.19 -34.07 0.14
C ALA A 234 35.73 -33.60 -0.01
N SER A 235 34.76 -34.45 0.36
CA SER A 235 33.33 -34.12 0.30
C SER A 235 32.94 -32.97 1.24
N SER A 236 33.54 -32.90 2.43
CA SER A 236 33.30 -31.81 3.39
C SER A 236 33.90 -30.46 2.93
N LYS A 237 35.03 -30.46 2.21
CA LYS A 237 35.57 -29.23 1.61
C LYS A 237 34.68 -28.70 0.50
N GLU A 238 34.19 -29.57 -0.37
CA GLU A 238 33.32 -29.19 -1.48
C GLU A 238 31.95 -28.66 -0.99
N GLN A 239 31.37 -29.27 0.05
CA GLN A 239 30.17 -28.74 0.69
C GLN A 239 30.39 -27.37 1.34
N ASN A 240 31.56 -27.13 1.95
CA ASN A 240 31.87 -25.82 2.54
C ASN A 240 32.08 -24.73 1.49
N GLU A 241 32.70 -25.02 0.34
CA GLU A 241 32.81 -24.06 -0.76
C GLU A 241 31.45 -23.75 -1.39
N GLN A 242 30.60 -24.76 -1.60
CA GLN A 242 29.22 -24.55 -2.07
C GLN A 242 28.40 -23.70 -1.09
N LEU A 243 28.53 -23.96 0.22
CA LEU A 243 27.86 -23.17 1.24
C LEU A 243 28.34 -21.72 1.28
N GLN A 244 29.65 -21.48 1.14
CA GLN A 244 30.18 -20.11 1.08
C GLN A 244 29.73 -19.37 -0.19
N THR A 245 29.66 -20.05 -1.31
CA THR A 245 29.19 -19.46 -2.58
C THR A 245 27.72 -19.08 -2.50
N ALA A 246 26.87 -19.98 -1.97
CA ALA A 246 25.46 -19.68 -1.74
C ALA A 246 25.25 -18.53 -0.74
N LEU A 247 26.09 -18.45 0.31
CA LEU A 247 26.00 -17.39 1.30
C LEU A 247 26.42 -16.02 0.73
N ALA A 248 27.40 -15.99 -0.18
CA ALA A 248 27.79 -14.78 -0.91
C ALA A 248 26.67 -14.30 -1.84
N GLU A 249 25.99 -15.20 -2.54
CA GLU A 249 24.87 -14.89 -3.44
C GLU A 249 23.65 -14.33 -2.67
N VAL A 250 23.34 -14.90 -1.50
CA VAL A 250 22.30 -14.36 -0.61
C VAL A 250 22.70 -12.99 -0.05
N MET A 251 23.98 -12.75 0.20
CA MET A 251 24.46 -11.44 0.64
C MET A 251 24.32 -10.36 -0.44
N THR A 252 24.61 -10.69 -1.69
CA THR A 252 24.49 -9.73 -2.82
C THR A 252 23.03 -9.41 -3.12
N GLU A 253 22.12 -10.39 -3.06
CA GLU A 253 20.67 -10.13 -3.14
C GLU A 253 20.18 -9.23 -2.02
N ASN A 254 20.59 -9.47 -0.77
CA ASN A 254 20.20 -8.60 0.35
C ASN A 254 20.72 -7.16 0.20
N LEU A 255 21.87 -6.97 -0.42
CA LEU A 255 22.46 -5.66 -0.68
C LEU A 255 21.69 -4.90 -1.76
N SER A 256 21.24 -5.58 -2.81
CA SER A 256 20.38 -5.00 -3.85
C SER A 256 19.00 -4.61 -3.29
N LEU A 257 18.44 -5.44 -2.41
CA LEU A 257 17.18 -5.18 -1.71
C LEU A 257 17.29 -4.01 -0.73
N LYS A 258 18.41 -3.89 0.00
CA LYS A 258 18.66 -2.71 0.84
C LYS A 258 18.77 -1.42 0.02
N LYS A 259 19.39 -1.49 -1.17
CA LYS A 259 19.57 -0.32 -2.04
C LYS A 259 18.24 0.14 -2.66
N SER A 260 17.36 -0.78 -3.04
CA SER A 260 16.01 -0.44 -3.52
C SER A 260 15.15 0.16 -2.41
N ILE A 261 15.19 -0.40 -1.19
CA ILE A 261 14.46 0.14 -0.03
C ILE A 261 14.95 1.56 0.34
N SER A 262 16.27 1.83 0.27
CA SER A 262 16.80 3.16 0.57
C SER A 262 16.38 4.21 -0.47
N LEU A 263 16.34 3.84 -1.75
CA LEU A 263 15.82 4.67 -2.84
C LEU A 263 14.34 5.03 -2.63
N SER A 264 13.49 4.05 -2.31
CA SER A 264 12.07 4.29 -2.03
C SER A 264 11.88 5.20 -0.81
N ARG A 265 12.70 5.02 0.24
CA ARG A 265 12.64 5.85 1.45
C ARG A 265 13.03 7.30 1.18
N ASN A 266 14.00 7.53 0.30
CA ASN A 266 14.41 8.88 -0.09
C ASN A 266 13.34 9.57 -0.96
N MET A 267 12.69 8.85 -1.88
CA MET A 267 11.54 9.41 -2.62
C MET A 267 10.40 9.83 -1.68
N ILE A 268 10.04 8.99 -0.70
CA ILE A 268 8.98 9.31 0.27
C ILE A 268 9.33 10.55 1.10
N LYS A 269 10.60 10.70 1.52
CA LYS A 269 11.06 11.90 2.24
C LYS A 269 10.99 13.16 1.37
N SER A 270 11.36 13.06 0.09
CA SER A 270 11.27 14.19 -0.85
C SER A 270 9.81 14.62 -1.07
N VAL A 271 8.89 13.67 -1.25
CA VAL A 271 7.45 13.97 -1.38
C VAL A 271 6.91 14.61 -0.10
N ARG A 272 7.33 14.14 1.08
CA ARG A 272 6.90 14.73 2.37
C ARG A 272 7.46 16.14 2.58
N ALA A 273 8.66 16.45 2.10
CA ALA A 273 9.22 17.81 2.18
C ALA A 273 8.47 18.81 1.29
N SER A 274 8.02 18.40 0.11
CA SER A 274 7.23 19.25 -0.80
C SER A 274 5.78 19.48 -0.37
N GLN A 275 5.24 18.72 0.59
CA GLN A 275 3.90 18.96 1.15
C GLN A 275 3.88 19.90 2.36
N VAL A 276 5.04 20.32 2.88
CA VAL A 276 5.16 21.16 4.09
C VAL A 276 5.53 22.62 3.76
N THR A 277 5.88 22.91 2.51
CA THR A 277 6.07 24.26 1.95
C THR A 277 4.89 24.66 1.10
#